data_AF-A0A920H8F1-F1
#
_entry.id   AF-A0A920H8F1-F1
#
_cell.length_a   1.000
_cell.length_b   1.000
_cell.length_c   1.000
_cell.angle_alpha   90.00
_cell.angle_beta   90.00
_cell.angle_gamma   90.00
#
_symmetry.space_group_name_H-M   'P 1'
#
loop_
_entity.id
_entity.type
_entity.pdbx_description
1 polymer ?
#
loop_
_entity_poly.entity_id
_entity_poly.type
_entity_poly.pdbx_seq_one_letter_code
_entity_poly.pdbx_strand_id
1 'polypeptide(L)'
;MKKNSFFKSGSGARKAFVSNFQDKTELKEFTDSNNKSKIVDEIFHKSSENMEELENNSVSLTVTSPPYNIGKDSDLDLTDDEYWSMMENIFKETYRVTESGGRLVVNVANLGRKPYIPFSKYFTELLIETGFIMRGEIIWQKSKGANANFAWGSWLSASNPVIRDIHEYCLVFSKDSLKKSTQGESSLEKEEFMESTLSIWNINPARAKKIGHPAPFPIELPQKFINLYTYKNDLILDPFLGSGTTAIAAKLLERNFVGYEIEEEYIEIAKNRIKKEVN
;
A
#
# COMPACT_ATOMS: atom_id res chain seq x y z
N MET A 1 -0.39 33.01 46.22
CA MET A 1 -1.27 33.14 45.05
C MET A 1 -1.64 31.75 44.55
N LYS A 2 -2.88 31.31 44.77
CA LYS A 2 -3.40 30.03 44.24
C LYS A 2 -3.76 30.23 42.76
N LYS A 3 -3.20 29.41 41.87
CA LYS A 3 -3.66 29.32 40.46
C LYS A 3 -5.04 28.64 40.47
N ASN A 4 -6.08 29.38 40.14
CA ASN A 4 -7.40 28.81 39.88
C ASN A 4 -7.35 27.98 38.59
N SER A 5 -7.39 26.66 38.75
CA SER A 5 -7.70 25.73 37.66
C SER A 5 -9.16 25.93 37.26
N PHE A 6 -9.40 26.27 35.99
CA PHE A 6 -10.73 26.43 35.40
C PHE A 6 -11.36 25.10 34.96
N PHE A 7 -10.97 23.98 35.55
CA PHE A 7 -11.66 22.71 35.36
C PHE A 7 -12.38 22.31 36.64
N LYS A 8 -13.67 22.69 36.72
CA LYS A 8 -14.60 22.05 37.65
C LYS A 8 -14.76 20.59 37.24
N SER A 9 -14.52 19.69 38.19
CA SER A 9 -14.95 18.30 38.13
C SER A 9 -16.48 18.26 38.03
N GLY A 10 -16.98 17.87 36.86
CA GLY A 10 -18.39 17.62 36.61
C GLY A 10 -18.57 16.18 36.16
N SER A 11 -19.30 15.42 36.97
CA SER A 11 -19.99 14.18 36.59
C SER A 11 -20.98 14.45 35.46
N GLY A 12 -21.11 13.51 34.51
CA GLY A 12 -22.12 13.54 33.46
C GLY A 12 -21.52 13.67 32.05
N ALA A 13 -21.90 12.74 31.19
CA ALA A 13 -21.48 12.62 29.80
C ALA A 13 -21.39 13.98 29.09
N ARG A 14 -20.19 14.36 28.65
CA ARG A 14 -20.06 15.40 27.63
C ARG A 14 -20.63 14.81 26.34
N LYS A 15 -21.83 15.21 25.95
CA LYS A 15 -22.10 15.48 24.53
C LYS A 15 -21.17 16.63 24.13
N ALA A 16 -19.89 16.31 23.97
CA ALA A 16 -18.97 17.17 23.26
C ALA A 16 -19.54 17.33 21.84
N PHE A 17 -19.25 18.45 21.20
CA PHE A 17 -19.54 18.64 19.78
C PHE A 17 -18.85 17.50 19.02
N VAL A 18 -19.57 16.40 18.75
CA VAL A 18 -19.07 15.33 17.89
C VAL A 18 -19.18 15.90 16.49
N SER A 19 -18.06 16.05 15.80
CA SER A 19 -18.10 16.49 14.41
C SER A 19 -18.92 15.48 13.61
N ASN A 20 -19.82 15.95 12.75
CA ASN A 20 -20.61 15.10 11.85
C ASN A 20 -19.73 14.24 10.91
N PHE A 21 -18.41 14.48 10.86
CA PHE A 21 -17.44 13.58 10.22
C PHE A 21 -17.51 12.15 10.80
N GLN A 22 -17.90 11.97 12.07
CA GLN A 22 -18.04 10.67 12.73
C GLN A 22 -19.48 10.12 12.72
N ASP A 23 -20.48 10.93 12.36
CA ASP A 23 -21.88 10.49 12.31
C ASP A 23 -22.25 9.85 10.97
N LYS A 24 -21.48 10.12 9.90
CA LYS A 24 -21.66 9.49 8.58
C LYS A 24 -21.01 8.11 8.45
N THR A 25 -20.36 7.62 9.50
CA THR A 25 -19.55 6.39 9.51
C THR A 25 -20.25 5.21 10.19
N GLU A 26 -21.57 5.07 10.07
CA GLU A 26 -22.14 3.73 10.16
C GLU A 26 -21.67 2.96 8.93
N LEU A 27 -20.47 2.39 9.02
CA LEU A 27 -20.01 1.35 8.13
C LEU A 27 -21.05 0.24 8.28
N LYS A 28 -21.92 0.09 7.27
CA LYS A 28 -22.77 -1.09 7.19
C LYS A 28 -21.81 -2.27 7.15
N GLU A 29 -21.79 -3.07 8.21
CA GLU A 29 -21.06 -4.34 8.23
C GLU A 29 -21.77 -5.30 7.25
N PHE A 30 -21.60 -5.03 5.97
CA PHE A 30 -21.98 -5.94 4.92
C PHE A 30 -20.77 -6.84 4.71
N THR A 31 -20.96 -8.14 4.85
CA THR A 31 -19.92 -9.11 4.54
C THR A 31 -20.43 -10.00 3.44
N ASP A 32 -19.92 -9.78 2.23
CA ASP A 32 -20.13 -10.72 1.15
C ASP A 32 -19.41 -12.04 1.44
N SER A 33 -19.89 -13.10 0.80
CA SER A 33 -19.19 -14.39 0.80
C SER A 33 -17.86 -14.25 0.04
N ASN A 34 -16.79 -14.71 0.67
CA ASN A 34 -15.48 -14.82 0.03
C ASN A 34 -15.35 -16.13 -0.73
N ASN A 35 -14.71 -16.07 -1.89
CA ASN A 35 -14.37 -17.22 -2.71
C ASN A 35 -12.92 -17.64 -2.47
N LYS A 36 -12.56 -18.84 -2.89
CA LYS A 36 -11.16 -19.26 -2.97
C LYS A 36 -10.71 -19.18 -4.42
N SER A 37 -9.58 -18.54 -4.64
CA SER A 37 -8.96 -18.56 -5.97
C SER A 37 -8.55 -19.98 -6.34
N LYS A 38 -8.79 -20.37 -7.59
CA LYS A 38 -8.23 -21.61 -8.15
C LYS A 38 -6.78 -21.46 -8.61
N ILE A 39 -6.33 -20.21 -8.76
CA ILE A 39 -5.03 -19.85 -9.28
C ILE A 39 -4.18 -19.29 -8.13
N VAL A 40 -3.00 -19.87 -7.95
CA VAL A 40 -2.03 -19.48 -6.93
C VAL A 40 -0.63 -19.62 -7.49
N ASP A 41 0.26 -18.76 -7.01
CA ASP A 41 1.68 -18.69 -7.38
C ASP A 41 1.94 -18.44 -8.88
N GLU A 42 1.09 -17.63 -9.51
CA GLU A 42 1.15 -17.33 -10.94
C GLU A 42 1.52 -15.87 -11.24
N ILE A 43 2.21 -15.67 -12.37
CA ILE A 43 2.52 -14.36 -12.94
C ILE A 43 1.88 -14.26 -14.33
N PHE A 44 0.98 -13.31 -14.50
CA PHE A 44 0.30 -13.04 -15.76
C PHE A 44 1.02 -11.95 -16.55
N HIS A 45 1.34 -12.25 -17.81
CA HIS A 45 1.90 -11.29 -18.76
C HIS A 45 0.78 -10.51 -19.47
N LYS A 46 0.14 -9.59 -18.75
CA LYS A 46 -0.95 -8.73 -19.24
C LYS A 46 -1.23 -7.57 -18.28
N SER A 47 -1.98 -6.58 -18.77
CA SER A 47 -2.51 -5.51 -17.93
C SER A 47 -3.45 -6.06 -16.85
N SER A 48 -3.32 -5.50 -15.65
CA SER A 48 -4.21 -5.75 -14.51
C SER A 48 -5.54 -4.98 -14.59
N GLU A 49 -5.79 -4.23 -15.67
CA GLU A 49 -7.10 -3.60 -15.94
C GLU A 49 -8.22 -4.64 -16.18
N ASN A 50 -7.87 -5.89 -16.42
CA ASN A 50 -8.79 -7.02 -16.47
C ASN A 50 -8.15 -8.26 -15.82
N MET A 51 -8.65 -8.65 -14.65
CA MET A 51 -8.23 -9.82 -13.88
C MET A 51 -9.27 -10.95 -13.94
N GLU A 52 -9.83 -11.24 -15.12
CA GLU A 52 -10.85 -12.29 -15.32
C GLU A 52 -10.44 -13.69 -14.83
N GLU A 53 -9.14 -13.93 -14.67
CA GLU A 53 -8.59 -15.18 -14.14
C GLU A 53 -8.88 -15.36 -12.64
N LEU A 54 -9.18 -14.26 -11.93
CA LEU A 54 -9.43 -14.25 -10.49
C LEU A 54 -10.93 -14.14 -10.18
N GLU A 55 -11.40 -15.05 -9.33
CA GLU A 55 -12.75 -14.97 -8.78
C GLU A 55 -12.96 -13.70 -7.92
N ASN A 56 -14.18 -13.16 -7.92
CA ASN A 56 -14.55 -12.06 -7.01
C ASN A 56 -14.27 -12.48 -5.57
N ASN A 57 -13.88 -11.54 -4.71
CA ASN A 57 -13.69 -11.76 -3.27
C ASN A 57 -12.76 -12.96 -2.94
N SER A 58 -11.63 -13.10 -3.65
CA SER A 58 -10.68 -14.23 -3.50
C SER A 58 -9.27 -13.84 -3.06
N VAL A 59 -8.95 -12.55 -3.05
CA VAL A 59 -7.64 -11.99 -2.67
C VAL A 59 -7.72 -11.40 -1.26
N SER A 60 -6.89 -11.88 -0.36
CA SER A 60 -6.89 -11.44 1.04
C SER A 60 -6.18 -10.11 1.26
N LEU A 61 -5.09 -9.88 0.52
CA LEU A 61 -4.30 -8.66 0.61
C LEU A 61 -3.70 -8.32 -0.75
N THR A 62 -3.81 -7.06 -1.14
CA THR A 62 -3.01 -6.48 -2.21
C THR A 62 -1.91 -5.60 -1.61
N VAL A 63 -0.66 -5.79 -2.01
CA VAL A 63 0.45 -4.89 -1.67
C VAL A 63 1.14 -4.50 -2.96
N THR A 64 1.21 -3.19 -3.25
CA THR A 64 1.71 -2.75 -4.55
C THR A 64 2.29 -1.34 -4.52
N SER A 65 2.96 -0.96 -5.61
CA SER A 65 3.51 0.37 -5.86
C SER A 65 3.28 0.73 -7.32
N PRO A 66 2.26 1.54 -7.65
CA PRO A 66 1.93 1.88 -9.04
C PRO A 66 3.05 2.66 -9.74
N PRO A 67 3.15 2.60 -11.09
CA PRO A 67 3.97 3.53 -11.85
C PRO A 67 3.39 4.95 -11.71
N TYR A 68 4.24 6.00 -11.74
CA TYR A 68 3.80 7.40 -11.51
C TYR A 68 3.76 8.28 -12.75
N ASN A 69 3.83 7.72 -13.96
CA ASN A 69 3.74 8.46 -15.24
C ASN A 69 4.62 9.74 -15.29
N ILE A 70 5.84 9.68 -14.75
CA ILE A 70 6.76 10.83 -14.71
C ILE A 70 8.06 10.53 -15.44
N GLY A 71 8.40 11.45 -16.34
CA GLY A 71 9.75 11.67 -16.85
C GLY A 71 9.99 11.08 -18.24
N LYS A 72 11.21 11.27 -18.76
CA LYS A 72 11.66 10.70 -20.04
C LYS A 72 11.89 9.17 -19.99
N ASP A 73 11.85 8.61 -18.77
CA ASP A 73 12.01 7.19 -18.47
C ASP A 73 10.70 6.60 -17.90
N SER A 74 9.55 7.28 -18.06
CA SER A 74 8.28 6.60 -17.80
C SER A 74 8.03 5.61 -18.93
N ASP A 75 7.87 4.34 -18.58
CA ASP A 75 7.57 3.26 -19.54
C ASP A 75 6.23 3.49 -20.27
N LEU A 76 5.42 4.44 -19.78
CA LEU A 76 4.10 4.79 -20.27
C LEU A 76 4.13 6.24 -20.79
N ASP A 77 3.87 6.44 -22.08
CA ASP A 77 3.72 7.75 -22.73
C ASP A 77 2.24 8.18 -22.68
N LEU A 78 1.66 8.18 -21.47
CA LEU A 78 0.23 8.43 -21.25
C LEU A 78 -0.01 9.90 -20.90
N THR A 79 -1.14 10.43 -21.37
CA THR A 79 -1.70 11.66 -20.79
C THR A 79 -2.14 11.43 -19.34
N ASP A 80 -2.28 12.51 -18.57
CA ASP A 80 -2.75 12.40 -17.18
C ASP A 80 -4.13 11.71 -17.08
N ASP A 81 -5.04 12.02 -18.01
CA ASP A 81 -6.38 11.42 -18.05
C ASP A 81 -6.33 9.91 -18.36
N GLU A 82 -5.48 9.49 -19.30
CA GLU A 82 -5.28 8.07 -19.62
C GLU A 82 -4.65 7.32 -18.44
N TYR A 83 -3.66 7.93 -17.77
CA TYR A 83 -3.05 7.36 -16.58
C TYR A 83 -4.07 7.13 -15.46
N TRP A 84 -4.88 8.15 -15.14
CA TRP A 84 -5.88 8.02 -14.09
C TRP A 84 -7.02 7.08 -14.47
N SER A 85 -7.40 7.02 -15.74
CA SER A 85 -8.37 6.03 -16.24
C SER A 85 -7.84 4.60 -16.07
N MET A 86 -6.57 4.36 -16.40
CA MET A 86 -5.91 3.07 -16.18
C MET A 86 -5.86 2.71 -14.69
N MET A 87 -5.46 3.64 -13.82
CA MET A 87 -5.47 3.43 -12.37
C MET A 87 -6.89 3.08 -11.87
N GLU A 88 -7.92 3.80 -12.32
CA GLU A 88 -9.32 3.54 -11.96
C GLU A 88 -9.75 2.12 -12.36
N ASN A 89 -9.44 1.69 -13.58
CA ASN A 89 -9.74 0.34 -14.05
C ASN A 89 -9.06 -0.73 -13.19
N ILE A 90 -7.76 -0.57 -12.92
CA ILE A 90 -6.97 -1.52 -12.11
C ILE A 90 -7.49 -1.60 -10.67
N PHE A 91 -7.82 -0.47 -10.04
CA PHE A 91 -8.32 -0.49 -8.66
C PHE A 91 -9.78 -0.95 -8.56
N LYS A 92 -10.60 -0.80 -9.61
CA LYS A 92 -11.91 -1.45 -9.70
C LYS A 92 -11.78 -2.97 -9.75
N GLU A 93 -10.87 -3.50 -10.57
CA GLU A 93 -10.59 -4.93 -10.59
C GLU A 93 -10.00 -5.42 -9.27
N THR A 94 -9.08 -4.66 -8.68
CA THR A 94 -8.52 -4.93 -7.35
C THR A 94 -9.63 -4.98 -6.30
N TYR A 95 -10.57 -4.03 -6.30
CA TYR A 95 -11.73 -4.05 -5.41
C TYR A 95 -12.60 -5.29 -5.65
N ARG A 96 -12.90 -5.62 -6.92
CA ARG A 96 -13.71 -6.81 -7.28
C ARG A 96 -13.11 -8.09 -6.70
N VAL A 97 -11.81 -8.31 -6.87
CA VAL A 97 -11.14 -9.54 -6.41
C VAL A 97 -10.81 -9.53 -4.92
N THR A 98 -10.71 -8.37 -4.27
CA THR A 98 -10.44 -8.28 -2.83
C THR A 98 -11.59 -8.90 -2.04
N GLU A 99 -11.25 -9.76 -1.08
CA GLU A 99 -12.18 -10.34 -0.10
C GLU A 99 -12.95 -9.26 0.68
N SER A 100 -14.18 -9.55 1.10
CA SER A 100 -14.81 -8.77 2.19
C SER A 100 -13.95 -8.90 3.44
N GLY A 101 -13.54 -7.77 4.03
CA GLY A 101 -12.57 -7.72 5.12
C GLY A 101 -11.11 -7.92 4.69
N GLY A 102 -10.88 -8.09 3.38
CA GLY A 102 -9.57 -8.04 2.73
C GLY A 102 -9.02 -6.61 2.72
N ARG A 103 -7.73 -6.49 2.41
CA ARG A 103 -6.99 -5.23 2.54
C ARG A 103 -6.24 -4.87 1.28
N LEU A 104 -6.00 -3.59 1.12
CA LEU A 104 -5.16 -3.03 0.07
C LEU A 104 -4.12 -2.11 0.71
N VAL A 105 -2.87 -2.26 0.27
CA VAL A 105 -1.77 -1.37 0.61
C VAL A 105 -1.16 -0.83 -0.68
N VAL A 106 -1.19 0.50 -0.83
CA VAL A 106 -0.58 1.19 -1.98
C VAL A 106 0.58 2.04 -1.48
N ASN A 107 1.79 1.71 -1.92
CA ASN A 107 2.98 2.51 -1.67
C ASN A 107 3.05 3.68 -2.67
N VAL A 108 3.08 4.90 -2.15
CA VAL A 108 3.00 6.15 -2.92
C VAL A 108 4.07 7.13 -2.46
N ALA A 109 4.88 7.62 -3.40
CA ALA A 109 5.73 8.79 -3.19
C ALA A 109 5.03 10.07 -3.68
N ASN A 110 5.25 11.18 -2.98
CA ASN A 110 4.86 12.50 -3.49
C ASN A 110 5.90 13.04 -4.47
N LEU A 111 5.43 13.79 -5.46
CA LEU A 111 6.17 14.05 -6.69
C LEU A 111 6.43 15.53 -6.88
N GLY A 112 7.48 15.87 -7.62
CA GLY A 112 7.82 17.25 -7.92
C GLY A 112 8.21 18.11 -6.71
N ARG A 113 8.79 19.28 -6.97
CA ARG A 113 9.07 20.30 -5.94
C ARG A 113 8.64 21.70 -6.37
N LYS A 114 8.19 21.87 -7.62
CA LYS A 114 7.78 23.12 -8.26
C LYS A 114 6.77 22.84 -9.40
N PRO A 115 5.50 22.52 -9.10
CA PRO A 115 4.89 22.41 -7.78
C PRO A 115 5.21 21.08 -7.07
N TYR A 116 4.91 21.02 -5.77
CA TYR A 116 4.83 19.76 -5.03
C TYR A 116 3.48 19.12 -5.31
N ILE A 117 3.48 17.85 -5.72
CA ILE A 117 2.30 17.10 -6.11
C ILE A 117 2.06 16.04 -5.02
N PRO A 118 0.99 16.19 -4.21
CA PRO A 118 0.65 15.23 -3.17
C PRO A 118 -0.01 14.00 -3.78
N PHE A 119 0.77 13.11 -4.40
CA PHE A 119 0.26 11.91 -5.05
C PHE A 119 -0.53 11.00 -4.11
N SER A 120 -0.16 10.96 -2.82
CA SER A 120 -0.92 10.24 -1.80
C SER A 120 -2.38 10.73 -1.67
N LYS A 121 -2.66 12.01 -1.92
CA LYS A 121 -4.02 12.56 -1.94
C LYS A 121 -4.84 11.95 -3.06
N TYR A 122 -4.31 11.95 -4.29
CA TYR A 122 -5.03 11.49 -5.47
C TYR A 122 -5.34 9.99 -5.40
N PHE A 123 -4.38 9.17 -4.96
CA PHE A 123 -4.65 7.75 -4.70
C PHE A 123 -5.68 7.54 -3.59
N THR A 124 -5.61 8.33 -2.52
CA THR A 124 -6.61 8.23 -1.43
C THR A 124 -8.01 8.54 -1.93
N GLU A 125 -8.18 9.61 -2.71
CA GLU A 125 -9.48 9.98 -3.30
C GLU A 125 -10.00 8.87 -4.22
N LEU A 126 -9.17 8.40 -5.16
CA LEU A 126 -9.51 7.32 -6.09
C LEU A 126 -9.97 6.04 -5.37
N LEU A 127 -9.26 5.63 -4.32
CA LEU A 127 -9.55 4.39 -3.60
C LEU A 127 -10.83 4.50 -2.76
N ILE A 128 -11.07 5.67 -2.15
CA ILE A 128 -12.34 5.94 -1.45
C ILE A 128 -13.51 5.93 -2.44
N GLU A 129 -13.37 6.57 -3.60
CA GLU A 129 -14.39 6.61 -4.65
C GLU A 129 -14.67 5.22 -5.24
N THR A 130 -13.64 4.37 -5.35
CA THR A 130 -13.77 2.95 -5.74
C THR A 130 -14.61 2.14 -4.73
N GLY A 131 -14.69 2.58 -3.47
CA GLY A 131 -15.48 1.95 -2.41
C GLY A 131 -14.66 1.41 -1.24
N PHE A 132 -13.32 1.55 -1.27
CA PHE A 132 -12.49 1.11 -0.16
C PHE A 132 -12.67 2.01 1.07
N ILE A 133 -12.57 1.39 2.25
CA ILE A 133 -12.59 2.06 3.55
C ILE A 133 -11.15 2.34 3.96
N MET A 134 -10.80 3.62 4.11
CA MET A 134 -9.47 4.01 4.59
C MET A 134 -9.28 3.59 6.06
N ARG A 135 -8.21 2.84 6.33
CA ARG A 135 -7.81 2.47 7.70
C ARG A 135 -6.84 3.46 8.32
N GLY A 136 -6.01 4.07 7.49
CA GLY A 136 -4.93 4.95 7.89
C GLY A 136 -3.73 4.82 6.95
N GLU A 137 -2.61 5.37 7.38
CA GLU A 137 -1.38 5.44 6.60
C GLU A 137 -0.20 4.99 7.45
N ILE A 138 0.72 4.26 6.83
CA ILE A 138 2.02 3.95 7.41
C ILE A 138 3.08 4.72 6.65
N ILE A 139 3.93 5.44 7.38
CA ILE A 139 5.05 6.20 6.82
C ILE A 139 6.26 5.27 6.74
N TRP A 140 6.65 4.92 5.52
CA TRP A 140 7.89 4.19 5.28
C TRP A 140 9.06 5.18 5.23
N GLN A 141 9.80 5.26 6.33
CA GLN A 141 10.99 6.08 6.49
C GLN A 141 12.20 5.39 5.84
N LYS A 142 12.63 5.88 4.68
CA LYS A 142 13.72 5.32 3.86
C LYS A 142 15.12 5.67 4.35
N SER A 143 15.26 6.74 5.12
CA SER A 143 16.56 7.19 5.64
C SER A 143 16.41 8.00 6.91
N LYS A 144 17.43 7.98 7.79
CA LYS A 144 17.49 8.84 8.98
C LYS A 144 18.48 9.99 8.71
N GLY A 145 17.98 11.21 8.51
CA GLY A 145 18.79 12.43 8.51
C GLY A 145 19.37 12.89 7.16
N ALA A 146 20.35 13.81 7.24
CA ALA A 146 20.80 14.71 6.18
C ALA A 146 21.51 14.06 4.97
N ASN A 147 21.62 12.72 4.92
CA ASN A 147 22.26 12.00 3.82
C ASN A 147 21.36 11.87 2.57
N ALA A 148 20.10 12.31 2.65
CA ALA A 148 19.20 12.43 1.51
C ALA A 148 19.33 13.82 0.84
N ASN A 149 20.02 13.85 -0.30
CA ASN A 149 20.03 14.86 -1.38
C ASN A 149 20.27 16.35 -1.04
N PHE A 150 21.21 16.95 -1.80
CA PHE A 150 21.65 18.35 -1.80
C PHE A 150 20.59 19.37 -2.31
N ALA A 151 19.32 18.98 -2.38
CA ALA A 151 18.23 19.81 -2.89
C ALA A 151 17.62 20.68 -1.77
N TRP A 152 18.43 21.58 -1.21
CA TRP A 152 18.04 22.46 -0.10
C TRP A 152 17.13 23.61 -0.51
N GLY A 153 16.98 23.85 -1.82
CA GLY A 153 16.47 25.12 -2.32
C GLY A 153 17.46 26.24 -2.00
N SER A 154 16.97 27.36 -1.48
CA SER A 154 17.81 28.44 -0.97
C SER A 154 18.51 28.00 0.33
N TRP A 155 19.77 27.62 0.24
CA TRP A 155 20.59 27.18 1.38
C TRP A 155 20.66 28.26 2.47
N LEU A 156 20.33 27.89 3.72
CA LEU A 156 20.31 28.77 4.89
C LEU A 156 19.54 30.09 4.67
N SER A 157 18.49 30.06 3.84
CA SER A 157 17.69 31.22 3.52
C SER A 157 16.21 30.89 3.51
N ALA A 158 15.41 31.76 4.12
CA ALA A 158 13.95 31.67 4.10
C ALA A 158 13.34 31.99 2.73
N SER A 159 14.15 32.40 1.74
CA SER A 159 13.65 32.79 0.42
C SER A 159 12.93 31.65 -0.29
N ASN A 160 13.46 30.42 -0.23
CA ASN A 160 12.85 29.24 -0.84
C ASN A 160 13.52 27.93 -0.37
N PRO A 161 13.51 27.59 0.93
CA PRO A 161 13.98 26.29 1.38
C PRO A 161 13.03 25.19 0.88
N VAL A 162 13.56 24.03 0.50
CA VAL A 162 12.78 22.90 -0.03
C VAL A 162 12.63 21.79 1.01
N ILE A 163 11.42 21.23 1.12
CA ILE A 163 11.15 20.04 1.93
C ILE A 163 11.80 18.83 1.27
N ARG A 164 12.57 18.07 2.06
CA ARG A 164 13.22 16.83 1.63
C ARG A 164 12.39 15.65 2.11
N ASP A 165 11.62 15.05 1.22
CA ASP A 165 10.90 13.82 1.55
C ASP A 165 11.92 12.69 1.73
N ILE A 166 11.92 12.13 2.93
CA ILE A 166 12.78 11.01 3.34
C ILE A 166 11.95 9.74 3.56
N HIS A 167 10.69 9.79 3.15
CA HIS A 167 9.69 8.76 3.34
C HIS A 167 8.78 8.60 2.13
N GLU A 168 8.04 7.50 2.13
CA GLU A 168 6.90 7.23 1.25
C GLU A 168 5.68 6.88 2.11
N TYR A 169 4.50 6.96 1.50
CA TYR A 169 3.22 6.66 2.15
C TYR A 169 2.78 5.26 1.75
N CYS A 170 2.56 4.39 2.72
CA CYS A 170 1.83 3.15 2.52
C CYS A 170 0.37 3.39 2.95
N LEU A 171 -0.49 3.66 1.99
CA LEU A 171 -1.91 3.91 2.23
C LEU A 171 -2.62 2.58 2.47
N VAL A 172 -3.34 2.43 3.59
CA VAL A 172 -3.95 1.17 3.98
C VAL A 172 -5.47 1.26 3.96
N PHE A 173 -6.09 0.31 3.26
CA PHE A 173 -7.52 0.24 3.02
C PHE A 173 -8.11 -1.13 3.35
N SER A 174 -9.43 -1.19 3.50
CA SER A 174 -10.20 -2.45 3.59
C SER A 174 -11.44 -2.39 2.74
N LYS A 175 -11.89 -3.55 2.26
CA LYS A 175 -13.15 -3.66 1.54
C LYS A 175 -14.26 -4.15 2.47
N ASP A 176 -15.44 -3.51 2.38
CA ASP A 176 -16.71 -3.79 3.07
C ASP A 176 -16.69 -3.75 4.61
N SER A 177 -15.70 -4.37 5.26
CA SER A 177 -15.54 -4.43 6.70
C SER A 177 -14.09 -4.19 7.14
N LEU A 178 -13.91 -3.61 8.33
CA LEU A 178 -12.60 -3.48 8.94
C LEU A 178 -12.07 -4.80 9.53
N LYS A 179 -12.94 -5.80 9.71
CA LYS A 179 -12.60 -7.12 10.25
C LYS A 179 -12.52 -8.13 9.11
N LYS A 180 -11.57 -9.07 9.15
CA LYS A 180 -11.59 -10.21 8.21
C LYS A 180 -12.85 -11.03 8.45
N SER A 181 -13.55 -11.42 7.40
CA SER A 181 -14.65 -12.37 7.48
C SER A 181 -14.16 -13.83 7.50
N THR A 182 -12.91 -14.06 7.12
CA THR A 182 -12.25 -15.37 7.14
C THR A 182 -11.54 -15.65 8.46
N GLN A 183 -11.35 -16.93 8.78
CA GLN A 183 -10.50 -17.42 9.87
C GLN A 183 -9.29 -18.14 9.29
N GLY A 184 -8.17 -18.13 10.02
CA GLY A 184 -6.94 -18.81 9.62
C GLY A 184 -5.88 -18.74 10.71
N GLU A 185 -4.68 -19.23 10.38
CA GLU A 185 -3.52 -19.23 11.26
C GLU A 185 -2.71 -17.94 11.07
N SER A 186 -2.58 -17.14 12.12
CA SER A 186 -1.64 -16.01 12.16
C SER A 186 -0.21 -16.54 12.36
N SER A 187 0.76 -15.93 11.68
CA SER A 187 2.19 -16.26 11.80
C SER A 187 3.00 -15.22 12.58
N LEU A 188 2.35 -14.20 13.12
CA LEU A 188 3.00 -13.09 13.83
C LEU A 188 3.24 -13.40 15.30
N GLU A 189 4.46 -13.13 15.76
CA GLU A 189 4.78 -13.07 17.18
C GLU A 189 4.37 -11.73 17.81
N LYS A 190 4.27 -11.70 19.14
CA LYS A 190 3.77 -10.54 19.89
C LYS A 190 4.60 -9.26 19.63
N GLU A 191 5.91 -9.36 19.69
CA GLU A 191 6.81 -8.21 19.50
C GLU A 191 6.70 -7.66 18.07
N GLU A 192 6.69 -8.55 17.06
CA GLU A 192 6.51 -8.18 15.65
C GLU A 192 5.15 -7.52 15.41
N PHE A 193 4.09 -8.00 16.07
CA PHE A 193 2.77 -7.36 16.03
C PHE A 193 2.79 -5.94 16.60
N MET A 194 3.40 -5.75 17.78
CA MET A 194 3.48 -4.42 18.40
C MET A 194 4.27 -3.44 17.53
N GLU A 195 5.35 -3.88 16.90
CA GLU A 195 6.13 -3.04 15.98
C GLU A 195 5.40 -2.76 14.67
N SER A 196 4.71 -3.75 14.11
CA SER A 196 4.00 -3.62 12.83
C SER A 196 2.72 -2.79 12.96
N THR A 197 2.20 -2.58 14.17
CA THR A 197 1.04 -1.71 14.41
C THR A 197 1.39 -0.23 14.58
N LEU A 198 2.69 0.13 14.57
CA LEU A 198 3.13 1.53 14.58
C LEU A 198 2.97 2.17 13.20
N SER A 199 2.68 3.47 13.16
CA SER A 199 2.45 4.22 11.92
C SER A 199 3.73 4.70 11.22
N ILE A 200 4.92 4.42 11.75
CA ILE A 200 6.21 4.82 11.15
C ILE A 200 7.16 3.64 11.15
N TRP A 201 7.58 3.21 9.96
CA TRP A 201 8.49 2.07 9.78
C TRP A 201 9.82 2.53 9.21
N ASN A 202 10.91 2.13 9.86
CA ASN A 202 12.26 2.48 9.44
C ASN A 202 12.88 1.30 8.69
N ILE A 203 12.76 1.28 7.37
CA ILE A 203 13.23 0.19 6.51
C ILE A 203 14.14 0.78 5.44
N ASN A 204 15.33 0.19 5.25
CA ASN A 204 16.29 0.69 4.25
C ASN A 204 15.83 0.30 2.83
N PRO A 205 15.95 1.19 1.82
CA PRO A 205 15.62 0.88 0.43
C PRO A 205 16.43 -0.28 -0.15
N ALA A 206 15.83 -0.99 -1.11
CA ALA A 206 16.52 -1.98 -1.90
C ALA A 206 17.59 -1.34 -2.81
N ARG A 207 18.63 -2.11 -3.15
CA ARG A 207 19.68 -1.64 -4.07
C ARG A 207 19.29 -1.94 -5.53
N ALA A 208 18.59 -1.00 -6.18
CA ALA A 208 18.06 -1.11 -7.55
C ALA A 208 19.06 -1.69 -8.59
N LYS A 209 20.31 -1.19 -8.62
CA LYS A 209 21.36 -1.66 -9.55
C LYS A 209 21.68 -3.16 -9.46
N LYS A 210 21.43 -3.80 -8.31
CA LYS A 210 21.67 -5.24 -8.12
C LYS A 210 20.51 -6.10 -8.65
N ILE A 211 19.33 -5.50 -8.80
CA ILE A 211 18.08 -6.18 -9.10
C ILE A 211 17.73 -6.09 -10.59
N GLY A 212 18.27 -5.10 -11.31
CA GLY A 212 17.94 -4.88 -12.73
C GLY A 212 16.56 -4.23 -12.92
N HIS A 213 16.00 -3.64 -11.86
CA HIS A 213 14.73 -2.93 -11.88
C HIS A 213 14.93 -1.53 -11.31
N PRO A 214 14.36 -0.48 -11.91
CA PRO A 214 14.67 0.90 -11.57
C PRO A 214 14.26 1.27 -10.13
N ALA A 215 13.14 0.73 -9.62
CA ALA A 215 12.60 1.17 -8.33
C ALA A 215 11.87 0.08 -7.50
N PRO A 216 12.50 -1.07 -7.15
CA PRO A 216 11.86 -2.03 -6.26
C PRO A 216 11.84 -1.53 -4.80
N PHE A 217 10.70 -1.62 -4.11
CA PHE A 217 10.69 -1.57 -2.64
C PHE A 217 11.43 -2.80 -2.05
N PRO A 218 11.97 -2.72 -0.82
CA PRO A 218 12.65 -3.84 -0.16
C PRO A 218 11.66 -4.94 0.23
N ILE A 219 12.09 -6.20 0.18
CA ILE A 219 11.26 -7.39 0.54
C ILE A 219 10.68 -7.29 1.95
N GLU A 220 11.40 -6.67 2.89
CA GLU A 220 10.95 -6.46 4.27
C GLU A 220 9.64 -5.68 4.36
N LEU A 221 9.40 -4.72 3.45
CA LEU A 221 8.21 -3.88 3.46
C LEU A 221 6.90 -4.69 3.23
N PRO A 222 6.72 -5.42 2.11
CA PRO A 222 5.56 -6.29 1.93
C PRO A 222 5.53 -7.43 2.95
N GLN A 223 6.66 -7.96 3.44
CA GLN A 223 6.66 -8.98 4.49
C GLN A 223 5.89 -8.53 5.74
N LYS A 224 6.17 -7.31 6.23
CA LYS A 224 5.44 -6.76 7.39
C LYS A 224 3.95 -6.65 7.13
N PHE A 225 3.54 -6.18 5.94
CA PHE A 225 2.12 -6.10 5.59
C PHE A 225 1.46 -7.47 5.48
N ILE A 226 2.10 -8.44 4.82
CA ILE A 226 1.59 -9.80 4.64
C ILE A 226 1.40 -10.47 6.00
N ASN A 227 2.41 -10.42 6.86
CA ASN A 227 2.30 -10.97 8.22
C ASN A 227 1.19 -10.30 9.04
N LEU A 228 1.05 -8.96 8.95
CA LEU A 228 0.05 -8.19 9.71
C LEU A 228 -1.39 -8.41 9.26
N TYR A 229 -1.61 -8.66 7.98
CA TYR A 229 -2.92 -8.55 7.37
C TYR A 229 -3.48 -9.85 6.78
N THR A 230 -2.71 -10.94 6.84
CA THR A 230 -3.12 -12.22 6.26
C THR A 230 -2.83 -13.40 7.17
N TYR A 231 -3.57 -14.48 6.95
CA TYR A 231 -3.29 -15.80 7.51
C TYR A 231 -2.35 -16.58 6.58
N LYS A 232 -1.76 -17.67 7.08
CA LYS A 232 -1.04 -18.61 6.22
C LYS A 232 -1.92 -19.14 5.09
N ASN A 233 -1.34 -19.36 3.92
CA ASN A 233 -1.99 -19.78 2.69
C ASN A 233 -2.99 -18.78 2.06
N ASP A 234 -3.20 -17.60 2.66
CA ASP A 234 -3.95 -16.52 2.03
C ASP A 234 -3.30 -16.12 0.69
N LEU A 235 -4.11 -15.59 -0.23
CA LEU A 235 -3.67 -15.13 -1.54
C LEU A 235 -3.29 -13.64 -1.49
N ILE A 236 -2.08 -13.33 -1.94
CA ILE A 236 -1.54 -11.97 -2.06
C ILE A 236 -1.56 -11.54 -3.53
N LEU A 237 -2.04 -10.33 -3.82
CA LEU A 237 -2.02 -9.75 -5.16
C LEU A 237 -0.99 -8.63 -5.27
N ASP A 238 -0.31 -8.56 -6.41
CA ASP A 238 0.40 -7.36 -6.87
C ASP A 238 0.01 -7.04 -8.34
N PRO A 239 -0.83 -6.01 -8.59
CA PRO A 239 -1.23 -5.62 -9.95
C PRO A 239 -0.12 -4.94 -10.76
N PHE A 240 1.02 -4.63 -10.13
CA PHE A 240 2.21 -4.01 -10.73
C PHE A 240 3.46 -4.78 -10.25
N LEU A 241 3.51 -6.08 -10.57
CA LEU A 241 4.46 -7.01 -9.95
C LEU A 241 5.92 -6.60 -10.11
N GLY A 242 6.28 -6.00 -11.25
CA GLY A 242 7.64 -5.60 -11.58
C GLY A 242 8.60 -6.77 -11.39
N SER A 243 9.68 -6.51 -10.66
CA SER A 243 10.69 -7.52 -10.34
C SER A 243 10.30 -8.59 -9.29
N GLY A 244 9.02 -8.69 -8.90
CA GLY A 244 8.51 -9.79 -8.09
C GLY A 244 8.72 -9.69 -6.58
N THR A 245 8.98 -8.50 -6.03
CA THR A 245 9.27 -8.33 -4.58
C THR A 245 8.11 -8.82 -3.71
N THR A 246 6.85 -8.50 -4.05
CA THR A 246 5.67 -8.94 -3.30
C THR A 246 5.50 -10.46 -3.35
N ALA A 247 5.70 -11.07 -4.52
CA ALA A 247 5.64 -12.52 -4.70
C ALA A 247 6.69 -13.25 -3.83
N ILE A 248 7.94 -12.76 -3.83
CA ILE A 248 9.00 -13.31 -2.97
C ILE A 248 8.60 -13.22 -1.49
N ALA A 249 8.11 -12.05 -1.05
CA ALA A 249 7.68 -11.85 0.32
C ALA A 249 6.54 -12.80 0.73
N ALA A 250 5.56 -13.00 -0.16
CA ALA A 250 4.46 -13.93 0.06
C ALA A 250 4.97 -15.37 0.22
N LYS A 251 5.82 -15.84 -0.71
CA LYS A 251 6.36 -17.21 -0.65
C LYS A 251 7.22 -17.46 0.58
N LEU A 252 8.08 -16.52 0.96
CA LEU A 252 8.91 -16.61 2.17
C LEU A 252 8.09 -16.71 3.46
N LEU A 253 6.85 -16.22 3.44
CA LEU A 253 5.93 -16.23 4.58
C LEU A 253 4.84 -17.31 4.46
N GLU A 254 5.00 -18.32 3.61
CA GLU A 254 3.99 -19.40 3.44
C GLU A 254 2.61 -18.85 3.00
N ARG A 255 2.61 -17.81 2.16
CA ARG A 255 1.42 -17.32 1.44
C ARG A 255 1.53 -17.64 -0.04
N ASN A 256 0.39 -17.61 -0.70
CA ASN A 256 0.30 -17.72 -2.15
C ASN A 256 0.33 -16.32 -2.76
N PHE A 257 0.74 -16.20 -4.02
CA PHE A 257 0.66 -14.91 -4.72
C PHE A 257 0.03 -15.02 -6.09
N VAL A 258 -0.50 -13.91 -6.60
CA VAL A 258 -0.74 -13.69 -8.03
C VAL A 258 -0.20 -12.32 -8.37
N GLY A 259 0.48 -12.19 -9.50
CA GLY A 259 1.02 -10.93 -9.97
C GLY A 259 0.72 -10.66 -11.44
N TYR A 260 0.57 -9.39 -11.78
CA TYR A 260 0.38 -8.93 -13.15
C TYR A 260 1.54 -8.01 -13.54
N GLU A 261 2.09 -8.21 -14.72
CA GLU A 261 3.17 -7.41 -15.28
C GLU A 261 3.04 -7.37 -16.82
N ILE A 262 3.32 -6.22 -17.41
CA ILE A 262 3.20 -6.01 -18.87
C ILE A 262 4.55 -6.16 -19.58
N GLU A 263 5.66 -5.94 -18.88
CA GLU A 263 7.00 -6.04 -19.43
C GLU A 263 7.58 -7.44 -19.24
N GLU A 264 7.81 -8.15 -20.36
CA GLU A 264 8.32 -9.53 -20.35
C GLU A 264 9.68 -9.64 -19.62
N GLU A 265 10.54 -8.62 -19.75
CA GLU A 265 11.83 -8.58 -19.05
C GLU A 265 11.67 -8.61 -17.53
N TYR A 266 10.71 -7.86 -16.99
CA TYR A 266 10.45 -7.84 -15.55
C TYR A 266 9.85 -9.15 -15.04
N ILE A 267 9.03 -9.83 -15.85
CA ILE A 267 8.52 -11.17 -15.54
C ILE A 267 9.66 -12.18 -15.41
N GLU A 268 10.60 -12.18 -16.36
CA GLU A 268 11.74 -13.10 -16.30
C GLU A 268 12.68 -12.79 -15.13
N ILE A 269 12.87 -11.51 -14.80
CA ILE A 269 13.58 -11.11 -13.57
C ILE A 269 12.83 -11.63 -12.33
N ALA A 270 11.52 -11.45 -12.26
CA ALA A 270 10.69 -11.89 -11.13
C ALA A 270 10.78 -13.41 -10.92
N LYS A 271 10.58 -14.21 -11.97
CA LYS A 271 10.68 -15.68 -11.91
C LYS A 271 12.06 -16.14 -11.41
N ASN A 272 13.13 -15.55 -11.96
CA ASN A 272 14.49 -15.88 -11.56
C ASN A 272 14.77 -15.53 -10.09
N ARG A 273 14.28 -14.37 -9.62
CA ARG A 273 14.42 -13.96 -8.22
C ARG A 273 13.61 -14.85 -7.27
N ILE A 274 12.35 -15.14 -7.60
CA ILE A 274 11.51 -16.07 -6.82
C ILE A 274 12.21 -17.42 -6.68
N LYS A 275 12.69 -17.99 -7.80
CA LYS A 275 13.41 -19.26 -7.78
C LYS A 275 14.66 -19.22 -6.89
N LYS A 276 15.37 -18.10 -6.84
CA LYS A 276 16.62 -17.95 -6.09
C LYS A 276 16.42 -17.72 -4.59
N GLU A 277 15.38 -16.98 -4.21
CA GLU A 277 15.16 -16.58 -2.81
C GLU A 277 14.29 -17.62 -2.06
N VAL A 278 13.51 -18.44 -2.76
CA VAL A 278 12.55 -19.39 -2.17
C VAL A 278 13.03 -20.85 -2.21
N ASN A 279 14.02 -21.19 -3.05
CA ASN A 279 14.66 -22.52 -3.08
C ASN A 279 16.05 -22.50 -2.44
#